data_AF-A0A1B7WX94-F1
#
_entry.id   AF-A0A1B7WX94-F1
#
_cell.length_a   1.000
_cell.length_b   1.000
_cell.length_c   1.000
_cell.angle_alpha   90.00
_cell.angle_beta   90.00
_cell.angle_gamma   90.00
#
_symmetry.space_group_name_H-M   'P 1'
#
loop_
_entity.id
_entity.type
_entity.pdbx_description
1 polymer ?
#
loop_
_entity_poly.entity_id
_entity_poly.type
_entity_poly.pdbx_seq_one_letter_code
_entity_poly.pdbx_strand_id
1 'polypeptide(L)'
;MLEANVRDNQELSGLIQQANSKGEAIALVQEGQQKAVLLSLEMFQYLIGISDCREQLSNEGFATMSHQLFTKSGYDSTDKIMELIQDVKQEISTEREQRLNDSEIKF
;
A
#
# COMPACT_ATOMS: atom_id res chain seq x y z
N MET A 1 -6.44 -6.92 9.61
CA MET A 1 -5.56 -7.22 8.46
C MET A 1 -5.41 -8.73 8.42
N LEU A 2 -5.68 -9.36 7.27
CA LEU A 2 -5.54 -10.81 7.12
C LEU A 2 -4.11 -11.14 6.71
N GLU A 3 -3.60 -12.31 7.10
CA GLU A 3 -2.29 -12.81 6.69
C GLU A 3 -2.45 -14.07 5.86
N ALA A 4 -1.72 -14.17 4.76
CA ALA A 4 -1.72 -15.32 3.88
C ALA A 4 -0.30 -15.68 3.43
N ASN A 5 -0.01 -16.98 3.37
CA ASN A 5 1.18 -17.52 2.72
C ASN A 5 0.78 -18.02 1.34
N VAL A 6 1.49 -17.61 0.29
CA VAL A 6 1.16 -17.93 -1.10
C VAL A 6 2.13 -18.98 -1.59
N ARG A 7 1.63 -20.18 -1.87
CA ARG A 7 2.45 -21.32 -2.32
C ARG A 7 2.40 -21.49 -3.84
N ASP A 8 1.30 -21.08 -4.47
CA ASP A 8 1.12 -21.16 -5.90
C ASP A 8 0.19 -20.07 -6.47
N ASN A 9 0.06 -20.05 -7.79
CA ASN A 9 -0.76 -19.08 -8.53
C ASN A 9 -2.27 -19.26 -8.33
N GLN A 10 -2.74 -20.45 -7.93
CA GLN A 10 -4.16 -20.70 -7.67
C GLN A 10 -4.56 -20.06 -6.34
N GLU A 11 -3.74 -20.24 -5.30
CA GLU A 11 -3.91 -19.56 -4.01
C GLU A 11 -3.86 -18.03 -4.19
N LEU A 12 -2.90 -17.52 -4.98
CA LEU A 12 -2.81 -16.09 -5.28
C LEU A 12 -4.09 -15.57 -5.95
N SER A 13 -4.63 -16.31 -6.92
CA SER A 13 -5.86 -15.92 -7.63
C SER A 13 -7.07 -15.85 -6.68
N GLY A 14 -7.16 -16.77 -5.72
CA GLY A 14 -8.19 -16.74 -4.67
C GLY A 14 -8.06 -15.52 -3.76
N LEU A 15 -6.83 -15.18 -3.34
CA LEU A 15 -6.57 -13.99 -2.52
C LEU A 15 -6.87 -12.69 -3.28
N ILE A 16 -6.59 -12.63 -4.58
CA ILE A 16 -6.97 -11.49 -5.44
C ILE A 16 -8.49 -11.34 -5.48
N GLN A 17 -9.23 -12.42 -5.67
CA GLN A 17 -10.70 -12.37 -5.61
C GLN A 17 -11.20 -11.92 -4.25
N GLN A 18 -10.59 -12.40 -3.17
CA GLN A 18 -10.97 -12.01 -1.81
C GLN A 18 -10.73 -10.52 -1.56
N ALA A 19 -9.54 -10.00 -1.90
CA ALA A 19 -9.20 -8.59 -1.74
C ALA A 19 -10.17 -7.69 -2.51
N ASN A 20 -10.54 -8.07 -3.74
CA ASN A 20 -11.48 -7.32 -4.58
C ASN A 20 -12.94 -7.41 -4.10
N SER A 21 -13.40 -8.59 -3.69
CA SER A 21 -14.82 -8.80 -3.34
C SER A 21 -15.18 -8.29 -1.94
N LYS A 22 -14.25 -8.35 -0.99
CA LYS A 22 -14.49 -7.95 0.39
C LYS A 22 -13.89 -6.59 0.74
N GLY A 23 -13.10 -5.99 -0.16
CA GLY A 23 -12.35 -4.77 0.14
C GLY A 23 -11.38 -4.96 1.30
N GLU A 24 -10.78 -6.15 1.41
CA GLU A 24 -9.88 -6.50 2.52
C GLU A 24 -8.41 -6.34 2.10
N ALA A 25 -7.61 -5.72 2.96
CA ALA A 25 -6.15 -5.73 2.84
C ALA A 25 -5.59 -7.05 3.40
N ILE A 26 -4.81 -7.75 2.57
CA ILE A 26 -4.21 -9.05 2.90
C ILE A 26 -2.69 -8.92 2.90
N ALA A 27 -2.05 -9.09 4.05
CA ALA A 27 -0.62 -9.20 4.17
C ALA A 27 -0.14 -10.56 3.62
N LEU A 28 0.81 -10.51 2.70
CA LEU A 28 1.48 -11.70 2.17
C LEU A 28 2.72 -11.98 3.02
N VAL A 29 2.75 -13.15 3.64
CA VAL A 29 3.74 -13.56 4.64
C VAL A 29 4.56 -14.73 4.11
N GLN A 30 5.87 -14.61 4.19
CA GLN A 30 6.82 -15.68 3.89
C GLN A 30 7.73 -15.89 5.10
N GLU A 31 7.84 -17.13 5.58
CA GLU A 31 8.67 -17.50 6.74
C GLU A 31 8.35 -16.67 7.99
N GLY A 32 7.06 -16.36 8.20
CA GLY A 32 6.61 -15.55 9.35
C GLY A 32 6.89 -14.05 9.23
N GLN A 33 7.47 -13.60 8.11
CA GLN A 33 7.69 -12.17 7.84
C GLN A 33 6.73 -11.66 6.77
N GLN A 34 6.08 -10.53 7.05
CA GLN A 34 5.29 -9.80 6.06
C GLN A 34 6.21 -9.26 4.96
N LYS A 35 5.97 -9.69 3.72
CA LYS A 35 6.75 -9.29 2.54
C LYS A 35 6.01 -8.27 1.68
N ALA A 36 4.68 -8.38 1.60
CA ALA A 36 3.85 -7.48 0.79
C ALA A 36 2.45 -7.32 1.38
N VAL A 37 1.67 -6.40 0.83
CA VAL A 37 0.23 -6.26 1.10
C VAL A 37 -0.50 -6.26 -0.23
N LEU A 38 -1.48 -7.14 -0.34
CA LEU A 38 -2.44 -7.18 -1.44
C LEU A 38 -3.64 -6.31 -1.09
N LEU A 39 -3.96 -5.37 -1.99
CA LEU A 39 -5.07 -4.44 -1.87
C LEU A 39 -5.92 -4.52 -3.15
N SER A 40 -7.23 -4.27 -3.03
CA SER A 40 -8.01 -3.93 -4.22
C SER A 40 -7.57 -2.57 -4.76
N LEU A 41 -7.76 -2.35 -6.06
CA LEU A 41 -7.43 -1.06 -6.67
C LEU A 41 -8.25 0.08 -6.04
N GLU A 42 -9.53 -0.18 -5.77
CA GLU A 42 -10.43 0.77 -5.11
C GLU A 42 -9.90 1.18 -3.73
N MET A 43 -9.47 0.21 -2.92
CA MET A 43 -8.87 0.49 -1.61
C MET A 43 -7.58 1.28 -1.73
N PHE A 44 -6.74 0.98 -2.73
CA PHE A 44 -5.53 1.75 -2.95
C PHE A 44 -5.85 3.20 -3.35
N GLN A 45 -6.78 3.41 -4.28
CA GLN A 45 -7.24 4.74 -4.69
C GLN A 45 -7.79 5.54 -3.51
N TYR A 46 -8.56 4.91 -2.62
CA TYR A 46 -9.03 5.53 -1.39
C TYR A 46 -7.88 5.96 -0.48
N LEU A 47 -6.89 5.09 -0.26
CA LEU A 47 -5.74 5.37 0.63
C LEU A 47 -4.87 6.53 0.12
N ILE A 48 -4.77 6.71 -1.19
CA ILE A 48 -4.02 7.83 -1.80
C ILE A 48 -4.89 9.07 -2.06
N GLY A 49 -6.12 9.10 -1.56
CA GLY A 49 -7.01 10.27 -1.64
C GLY A 49 -7.62 10.53 -3.02
N ILE A 50 -7.70 9.53 -3.89
CA ILE A 50 -8.32 9.60 -5.24
C ILE A 50 -9.82 9.22 -5.18
N SER A 51 -10.42 9.20 -3.99
CA SER A 51 -11.78 8.71 -3.74
C SER A 51 -12.92 9.52 -4.39
N ASP A 52 -12.68 10.76 -4.85
CA ASP A 52 -13.71 11.66 -5.42
C ASP A 52 -13.62 11.85 -6.95
N CYS A 53 -12.74 11.12 -7.64
CA CYS A 53 -12.75 11.13 -9.10
C CYS A 53 -13.99 10.38 -9.58
N ARG A 54 -14.99 11.11 -10.11
CA ARG A 54 -16.25 10.58 -10.69
C ARG A 54 -16.06 9.54 -11.81
N GLU A 55 -14.82 9.23 -12.17
CA GLU A 55 -14.43 8.15 -13.05
C GLU A 55 -13.46 7.26 -12.27
N GLN A 56 -13.94 6.09 -11.83
CA GLN A 56 -13.06 5.00 -11.43
C GLN A 56 -12.11 4.74 -12.60
N LEU A 57 -10.83 5.03 -12.40
CA LEU A 57 -9.83 4.77 -13.43
C LEU A 57 -9.77 3.27 -13.69
N SER A 58 -9.80 2.86 -14.96
CA SER A 58 -9.45 1.50 -15.34
C SER A 58 -8.03 1.18 -14.84
N ASN A 59 -7.69 -0.10 -14.68
CA ASN A 59 -6.35 -0.51 -14.26
C ASN A 59 -5.25 0.14 -15.12
N GLU A 60 -5.47 0.23 -16.43
CA GLU A 60 -4.56 0.87 -17.38
C GLU A 60 -4.49 2.39 -17.21
N GLY A 61 -5.64 3.04 -17.01
CA GLY A 61 -5.70 4.48 -16.75
C GLY A 61 -5.02 4.86 -15.44
N PHE A 62 -5.23 4.05 -14.40
CA PHE A 62 -4.58 4.22 -13.10
C PHE A 62 -3.07 4.06 -13.19
N ALA A 63 -2.59 3.00 -13.85
CA ALA A 63 -1.17 2.75 -14.03
C ALA A 63 -0.50 3.91 -14.80
N THR A 64 -1.14 4.37 -15.87
CA THR A 64 -0.65 5.49 -16.69
C THR A 64 -0.58 6.79 -15.88
N MET A 65 -1.66 7.14 -15.18
CA MET A 65 -1.73 8.37 -14.39
C MET A 65 -0.75 8.36 -13.22
N SER A 66 -0.65 7.22 -12.51
CA SER A 66 0.30 7.05 -11.42
C SER A 66 1.74 7.20 -11.91
N HIS A 67 2.10 6.53 -13.01
CA HIS A 67 3.43 6.64 -13.60
C HIS A 67 3.75 8.09 -13.97
N GLN A 68 2.81 8.82 -14.58
CA GLN A 68 3.00 10.23 -14.93
C GLN A 68 3.20 11.12 -13.70
N LEU A 69 2.42 10.91 -12.63
CA LEU A 69 2.52 11.70 -11.40
C LEU A 69 3.85 11.45 -10.67
N PHE A 70 4.27 10.20 -10.53
CA PHE A 70 5.55 9.84 -9.94
C PHE A 70 6.71 10.42 -10.76
N THR A 71 6.68 10.24 -12.08
CA THR A 71 7.71 10.79 -12.98
C THR A 71 7.81 12.32 -12.87
N LYS A 72 6.68 13.04 -12.88
CA LYS A 72 6.66 14.51 -12.73
C LYS A 72 7.21 14.99 -11.40
N SER A 73 7.10 14.17 -10.36
CA SER A 73 7.58 14.47 -9.01
C SER A 73 9.04 14.05 -8.80
N GLY A 74 9.73 13.56 -9.84
CA GLY A 74 11.12 13.14 -9.81
C GLY A 74 11.36 11.65 -9.52
N TYR A 75 10.28 10.89 -9.28
CA TYR A 75 10.31 9.44 -9.02
C TYR A 75 10.12 8.64 -10.32
N ASP A 76 11.06 8.79 -11.24
CA ASP A 76 11.06 8.21 -12.60
C ASP A 76 11.64 6.79 -12.69
N SER A 77 12.04 6.21 -11.55
CA SER A 77 12.73 4.93 -11.47
C SER A 77 12.32 4.17 -10.22
N THR A 78 12.41 2.83 -10.30
CA THR A 78 12.10 1.95 -9.18
C THR A 78 12.92 2.29 -7.94
N ASP A 79 14.20 2.61 -8.10
CA ASP A 79 15.09 2.96 -6.97
C ASP A 79 14.60 4.21 -6.24
N LYS A 80 14.22 5.27 -6.96
CA LYS A 80 13.69 6.51 -6.35
C LYS A 80 12.33 6.31 -5.68
N ILE A 81 11.48 5.46 -6.23
CA ILE A 81 10.21 5.09 -5.59
C ILE A 81 10.49 4.32 -4.29
N MET A 82 11.49 3.43 -4.29
CA MET A 82 11.91 2.70 -3.10
C MET A 82 12.48 3.62 -2.02
N GLU A 83 13.27 4.63 -2.39
CA GLU A 83 13.75 5.68 -1.48
C GLU A 83 12.58 6.43 -0.83
N LEU A 84 11.61 6.90 -1.62
CA LEU A 84 10.40 7.56 -1.10
C LEU A 84 9.66 6.67 -0.09
N ILE A 85 9.51 5.38 -0.39
CA ILE A 85 8.84 4.43 0.52
C ILE A 85 9.62 4.29 1.82
N GLN A 86 10.95 4.29 1.77
CA GLN A 86 11.79 4.21 2.97
C GLN A 86 11.68 5.49 3.80
N ASP A 87 11.71 6.65 3.16
CA ASP A 87 11.57 7.95 3.83
C ASP A 87 10.22 8.05 4.56
N VAL A 88 9.12 7.71 3.87
CA VAL A 88 7.78 7.71 4.48
C VAL A 88 7.68 6.72 5.66
N LYS A 89 8.28 5.53 5.55
CA LYS A 89 8.32 4.56 6.66
C LYS A 89 9.09 5.10 7.86
N GLN A 90 10.19 5.81 7.62
CA GLN A 90 10.99 6.41 8.67
C GLN A 90 10.23 7.55 9.34
N GLU A 91 9.57 8.41 8.57
CA GLU A 91 8.74 9.50 9.09
C GLU A 91 7.60 8.97 9.98
N ILE A 92 6.86 7.96 9.50
CA ILE A 92 5.77 7.35 10.27
C ILE A 92 6.28 6.67 11.56
N SER A 93 7.42 5.98 11.50
CA SER A 93 8.03 5.36 12.68
C SER A 93 8.42 6.41 13.72
N THR A 94 9.03 7.51 13.26
CA THR A 94 9.43 8.64 14.11
C THR A 94 8.20 9.30 14.76
N GLU A 95 7.13 9.55 13.99
CA GLU A 95 5.88 10.08 14.55
C GLU A 95 5.26 9.15 15.59
N ARG A 96 5.29 7.82 15.37
CA ARG A 96 4.76 6.85 16.33
C ARG A 96 5.53 6.88 17.65
N GLU A 97 6.86 6.93 17.58
CA GLU A 97 7.73 7.04 18.76
C GLU A 97 7.48 8.34 19.51
N GLN A 98 7.33 9.46 18.80
CA GLN A 98 7.00 10.76 19.41
C GLN A 98 5.64 10.72 20.12
N ARG A 99 4.60 10.16 19.50
CA ARG A 99 3.28 10.04 20.13
C ARG A 99 3.30 9.15 21.38
N LEU A 100 4.09 8.08 21.37
CA LEU A 100 4.28 7.21 22.54
C LEU A 100 4.97 7.98 23.68
N ASN A 101 6.05 8.68 23.37
CA ASN A 101 6.78 9.49 24.36
C ASN A 101 5.93 10.64 24.92
N ASP A 102 5.12 11.31 24.09
CA ASP A 102 4.20 12.37 24.52
C ASP A 102 3.05 11.84 25.40
N SER A 103 2.66 10.57 25.23
CA SER A 103 1.65 9.93 26.07
C SER A 103 2.18 9.46 27.44
N GLU A 104 3.49 9.26 27.58
CA GLU A 104 4.13 8.94 28.87
C GLU A 104 4.43 10.20 29.72
N ILE A 105 4.38 11.40 29.14
CA ILE A 105 4.71 12.67 29.82
C ILE A 105 3.45 13.44 30.27
N LYS A 106 2.32 12.76 30.47
CA LYS A 106 1.14 13.36 31.13
C LYS A 106 1.06 12.93 32.60
N PHE A 107 1.60 13.79 33.46
CA PHE A 107 1.39 13.75 34.92
C PHE A 107 -0.05 14.10 35.30
#